data_AF-A0A7S1GX97-F1
#
_entry.id   AF-A0A7S1GX97-F1
#
_cell.length_a   1.000
_cell.length_b   1.000
_cell.length_c   1.000
_cell.angle_alpha   90.00
_cell.angle_beta   90.00
_cell.angle_gamma   90.00
#
_symmetry.space_group_name_H-M   'P 1'
#
loop_
_entity.id
_entity.type
_entity.pdbx_description
1 polymer ?
#
loop_
_entity_poly.entity_id
_entity_poly.type
_entity_poly.pdbx_seq_one_letter_code
_entity_poly.pdbx_strand_id
1 'polypeptide(L)'
;RGNASEIITLAGALLATEDARVSGKGVDSTDSTLDALKIAVNLSKHLQNVVVVTGEVDVVTDGKIVVTISNGIPEITKVTAIGCSLSTLTAAMVAVCDGMYLEASVAACALVGVCSEGAKNTA
;
A
#
# COMPACT_ATOMS: atom_id res chain seq x y z
N ARG A 1 -3.42 3.85 -3.19
CA ARG A 1 -2.62 3.55 -1.98
C ARG A 1 -3.55 3.57 -0.78
N GLY A 2 -3.44 2.61 0.13
CA GLY A 2 -4.18 2.59 1.39
C GLY A 2 -3.56 1.58 2.36
N ASN A 3 -4.00 1.54 3.61
CA ASN A 3 -3.70 0.42 4.50
C ASN A 3 -4.54 -0.82 4.12
N ALA A 4 -4.35 -1.95 4.82
CA ALA A 4 -5.06 -3.19 4.54
C ALA A 4 -6.59 -3.01 4.59
N SER A 5 -7.13 -2.43 5.66
CA SER A 5 -8.59 -2.28 5.83
C SER A 5 -9.23 -1.35 4.79
N GLU A 6 -8.54 -0.26 4.40
CA GLU A 6 -8.98 0.64 3.32
C GLU A 6 -9.06 -0.09 1.97
N ILE A 7 -8.03 -0.87 1.62
CA ILE A 7 -7.97 -1.60 0.35
C ILE A 7 -9.00 -2.73 0.32
N ILE A 8 -9.16 -3.44 1.43
CA ILE A 8 -10.17 -4.50 1.57
C ILE A 8 -11.58 -3.92 1.43
N THR A 9 -11.87 -2.82 2.12
CA THR A 9 -13.17 -2.14 2.04
C THR A 9 -13.45 -1.63 0.63
N LEU A 10 -12.46 -0.99 -0.01
CA LEU A 10 -12.58 -0.49 -1.37
C LEU A 10 -12.83 -1.63 -2.37
N ALA A 11 -12.09 -2.73 -2.24
CA ALA A 11 -12.31 -3.92 -3.06
C ALA A 11 -13.68 -4.55 -2.82
N GLY A 12 -14.15 -4.59 -1.57
CA GLY A 12 -15.51 -5.01 -1.20
C GLY A 12 -16.60 -4.23 -1.95
N ALA A 13 -16.40 -2.91 -2.09
CA ALA A 13 -17.34 -2.03 -2.78
C ALA A 13 -17.26 -2.13 -4.33
N LEU A 14 -16.08 -2.37 -4.89
CA LEU A 14 -15.84 -2.32 -6.34
C LEU A 14 -15.89 -3.69 -7.01
N LEU A 15 -15.41 -4.73 -6.34
CA LEU A 15 -15.42 -6.10 -6.85
C LEU A 15 -16.77 -6.72 -6.46
N ALA A 16 -17.74 -6.69 -7.36
CA ALA A 16 -19.05 -7.34 -7.21
C ALA A 16 -18.97 -8.89 -7.25
N THR A 17 -18.01 -9.47 -6.51
CA THR A 17 -17.75 -10.91 -6.44
C THR A 17 -18.16 -11.45 -5.09
N GLU A 18 -18.72 -12.67 -5.04
CA GLU A 18 -19.12 -13.31 -3.78
C GLU A 18 -17.97 -13.45 -2.77
N ASP A 19 -16.72 -13.55 -3.24
CA ASP A 19 -15.51 -13.55 -2.40
C ASP A 19 -15.28 -12.22 -1.66
N ALA A 20 -15.78 -11.10 -2.20
CA ALA A 20 -15.64 -9.77 -1.59
C ALA A 20 -16.60 -9.56 -0.41
N ARG A 21 -17.63 -10.43 -0.26
CA ARG A 21 -18.53 -10.45 0.90
C ARG A 21 -17.91 -11.08 2.15
N VAL A 22 -16.72 -11.69 2.04
CA VAL A 22 -16.05 -12.33 3.18
C VAL A 22 -15.44 -11.30 4.15
N SER A 23 -15.26 -10.04 3.75
CA SER A 23 -14.65 -9.02 4.62
C SER A 23 -15.61 -7.97 5.17
N GLY A 24 -16.74 -8.44 5.72
CA GLY A 24 -17.65 -7.67 6.56
C GLY A 24 -17.34 -7.77 8.06
N LYS A 25 -16.12 -8.19 8.45
CA LYS A 25 -15.67 -8.07 9.84
C LYS A 25 -15.06 -6.69 10.00
N GLY A 26 -15.62 -5.92 10.93
CA GLY A 26 -15.46 -4.48 11.03
C GLY A 26 -14.02 -3.97 11.03
N VAL A 27 -13.93 -2.64 10.90
CA VAL A 27 -12.73 -1.78 10.93
C VAL A 27 -11.74 -2.04 12.09
N ASP A 28 -12.11 -2.87 13.07
CA ASP A 28 -11.28 -3.29 14.22
C ASP A 28 -10.50 -4.63 14.02
N SER A 29 -10.50 -5.19 12.82
CA SER A 29 -9.71 -6.39 12.50
C SER A 29 -8.25 -5.99 12.24
N THR A 30 -7.29 -6.60 12.94
CA THR A 30 -5.84 -6.46 12.67
C THR A 30 -5.46 -7.16 11.36
N ASP A 31 -6.02 -6.72 10.24
CA ASP A 31 -5.74 -7.30 8.94
C ASP A 31 -4.30 -6.96 8.55
N SER A 32 -3.49 -7.99 8.29
CA SER A 32 -2.12 -7.79 7.83
C SER A 32 -2.11 -7.39 6.36
N THR A 33 -1.02 -6.76 5.90
CA THR A 33 -0.81 -6.49 4.48
C THR A 33 -0.77 -7.77 3.63
N LEU A 34 -0.39 -8.91 4.21
CA LEU A 34 -0.43 -10.22 3.55
C LEU A 34 -1.87 -10.74 3.38
N ASP A 35 -2.76 -10.46 4.33
CA ASP A 35 -4.18 -10.78 4.21
C ASP A 35 -4.84 -9.99 3.07
N ALA A 36 -4.41 -8.73 2.89
CA ALA A 36 -4.86 -7.88 1.80
C ALA A 36 -4.21 -8.20 0.44
N LEU A 37 -3.16 -9.04 0.36
CA LEU A 37 -2.38 -9.25 -0.87
C LEU A 37 -3.23 -9.77 -2.02
N LYS A 38 -4.01 -10.84 -1.79
CA LYS A 38 -4.88 -11.42 -2.84
C LYS A 38 -5.90 -10.40 -3.34
N ILE A 39 -6.45 -9.62 -2.41
CA ILE A 39 -7.44 -8.59 -2.69
C ILE A 39 -6.80 -7.45 -3.49
N ALA A 40 -5.60 -7.00 -3.14
CA ALA A 40 -4.86 -5.97 -3.85
C ALA A 40 -4.54 -6.40 -5.30
N VAL A 41 -4.10 -7.64 -5.51
CA VAL A 41 -3.85 -8.19 -6.86
C VAL A 41 -5.14 -8.21 -7.68
N ASN A 42 -6.25 -8.67 -7.11
CA ASN A 42 -7.53 -8.72 -7.80
C ASN A 42 -8.07 -7.32 -8.11
N LEU A 43 -7.97 -6.39 -7.16
CA LEU A 43 -8.38 -5.00 -7.34
C LEU A 43 -7.56 -4.32 -8.43
N SER A 44 -6.25 -4.53 -8.42
CA SER A 44 -5.33 -4.01 -9.43
C SER A 44 -5.65 -4.55 -10.84
N LYS A 45 -5.89 -5.86 -10.97
CA LYS A 45 -6.36 -6.45 -12.24
C LYS A 45 -7.72 -5.91 -12.68
N HIS A 46 -8.65 -5.68 -11.76
CA HIS A 46 -9.97 -5.17 -12.11
C HIS A 46 -9.90 -3.72 -12.61
N LEU A 47 -9.13 -2.88 -11.94
CA LEU A 47 -9.02 -1.46 -12.22
C LEU A 47 -7.91 -1.10 -13.22
N GLN A 48 -7.09 -2.06 -13.64
CA GLN A 48 -5.93 -1.86 -14.52
C GLN A 48 -4.98 -0.76 -13.99
N ASN A 49 -4.68 -0.80 -12.69
CA ASN A 49 -3.87 0.20 -12.00
C ASN A 49 -2.83 -0.43 -11.06
N VAL A 50 -1.94 0.39 -10.51
CA VAL A 50 -1.06 -0.04 -9.41
C VAL A 50 -1.78 0.14 -8.08
N VAL A 51 -1.78 -0.91 -7.26
CA VAL A 51 -2.27 -0.89 -5.88
C VAL A 51 -1.09 -0.98 -4.93
N VAL A 52 -1.10 -0.09 -3.93
CA VAL A 52 -0.13 -0.06 -2.83
C VAL A 52 -0.90 -0.27 -1.53
N VAL A 53 -0.57 -1.32 -0.80
CA VAL A 53 -1.08 -1.62 0.55
C VAL A 53 0.03 -1.38 1.56
N THR A 54 -0.16 -0.47 2.51
CA THR A 54 0.88 -0.15 3.50
C THR A 54 0.63 -0.81 4.85
N GLY A 55 1.71 -1.16 5.55
CA GLY A 55 1.67 -1.83 6.86
C GLY A 55 3.07 -1.96 7.46
N GLU A 56 3.30 -2.99 8.28
CA GLU A 56 4.66 -3.36 8.72
C GLU A 56 5.54 -3.78 7.53
N VAL A 57 4.92 -4.47 6.57
CA VAL A 57 5.49 -4.74 5.25
C VAL A 57 4.57 -4.13 4.22
N ASP A 58 5.08 -3.19 3.43
CA ASP A 58 4.33 -2.61 2.32
C ASP A 58 4.27 -3.60 1.13
N VAL A 59 3.14 -3.65 0.45
CA VAL A 59 2.91 -4.48 -0.74
C VAL A 59 2.50 -3.58 -1.91
N VAL A 60 3.18 -3.72 -3.04
CA VAL A 60 2.88 -2.99 -4.28
C VAL A 60 2.65 -3.98 -5.42
N THR A 61 1.58 -3.80 -6.20
CA THR A 61 1.26 -4.68 -7.34
C THR A 61 0.56 -3.95 -8.48
N ASP A 62 0.87 -4.36 -9.71
CA ASP A 62 0.15 -4.01 -10.95
C ASP A 62 -0.80 -5.14 -11.39
N GLY A 63 -1.04 -6.11 -10.50
CA GLY A 63 -1.89 -7.28 -10.72
C GLY A 63 -1.15 -8.44 -11.38
N LYS A 64 0.08 -8.25 -11.86
CA LYS A 64 0.93 -9.32 -12.43
C LYS A 64 2.16 -9.57 -11.57
N ILE A 65 2.80 -8.50 -11.16
CA ILE A 65 4.00 -8.48 -10.30
C ILE A 65 3.57 -8.03 -8.91
N VAL A 66 4.16 -8.65 -7.90
CA VAL A 66 4.01 -8.24 -6.49
C VAL A 66 5.40 -7.94 -5.96
N VAL A 67 5.55 -6.78 -5.33
CA VAL A 67 6.78 -6.34 -4.66
C VAL A 67 6.46 -6.07 -3.21
N THR A 68 7.27 -6.63 -2.30
CA THR A 68 7.18 -6.41 -0.85
C THR A 68 8.33 -5.55 -0.38
N ILE A 69 8.06 -4.59 0.51
CA ILE A 69 9.05 -3.65 1.03
C ILE A 69 8.99 -3.71 2.55
N SER A 70 10.10 -4.08 3.17
CA SER A 70 10.22 -4.25 4.63
C SER A 70 11.08 -3.15 5.27
N ASN A 71 11.33 -2.05 4.54
CA ASN A 71 11.98 -0.87 5.09
C ASN A 71 11.02 -0.09 5.97
N GLY A 72 11.55 0.58 6.99
CA GLY A 72 10.82 1.44 7.90
C GLY A 72 11.02 1.07 9.35
N ILE A 73 10.36 1.83 10.23
CA ILE A 73 10.39 1.63 11.68
C ILE A 73 8.97 1.73 12.25
N PRO A 74 8.63 0.98 13.31
CA PRO A 74 7.31 1.08 13.93
C PRO A 74 6.96 2.50 14.42
N GLU A 75 7.96 3.27 14.85
CA GLU A 75 7.78 4.63 15.37
C GLU A 75 7.25 5.63 14.33
N ILE A 76 7.41 5.34 13.03
CA ILE A 76 6.92 6.22 11.96
C ILE A 76 5.40 6.41 12.03
N THR A 77 4.68 5.43 12.61
CA THR A 77 3.23 5.47 12.84
C THR A 77 2.80 6.53 13.86
N LYS A 78 3.74 7.02 14.69
CA LYS A 78 3.50 8.09 15.66
C LYS A 78 3.55 9.49 15.03
N VAL A 79 3.99 9.60 13.78
CA VAL A 79 4.04 10.85 13.02
C VAL A 79 2.74 10.99 12.24
N THR A 80 1.95 12.02 12.58
CA THR A 80 0.70 12.29 11.86
C THR A 80 0.95 12.57 10.38
N ALA A 81 -0.02 12.21 9.54
CA ALA A 81 0.00 12.45 8.10
C ALA A 81 1.13 11.76 7.30
N ILE A 82 1.89 10.81 7.87
CA ILE A 82 2.93 10.09 7.12
C ILE A 82 2.35 9.32 5.92
N GLY A 83 1.21 8.64 6.10
CA GLY A 83 0.54 7.92 5.01
C GLY A 83 0.04 8.84 3.90
N CYS A 84 -0.47 10.03 4.25
CA CYS A 84 -0.88 11.03 3.26
C CYS A 84 0.34 11.61 2.51
N SER A 85 1.43 11.86 3.22
CA SER A 85 2.70 12.32 2.62
C SER A 85 3.26 11.30 1.64
N LEU A 86 3.21 10.01 1.99
CA LEU A 86 3.57 8.92 1.08
C LEU A 86 2.69 8.92 -0.18
N SER A 87 1.37 9.11 -0.07
CA SER A 87 0.49 9.23 -1.25
C SER A 87 0.93 10.38 -2.18
N THR A 88 1.23 11.55 -1.62
CA THR A 88 1.71 12.71 -2.39
C THR A 88 3.03 12.42 -3.09
N LEU A 89 3.97 11.78 -2.39
CA LEU A 89 5.26 11.40 -2.94
C LEU A 89 5.11 10.36 -4.06
N THR A 90 4.28 9.34 -3.87
CA THR A 90 3.96 8.37 -4.93
C THR A 90 3.40 9.06 -6.17
N ALA A 91 2.45 9.98 -6.01
CA ALA A 91 1.88 10.72 -7.14
C ALA A 91 2.94 11.55 -7.87
N ALA A 92 3.83 12.23 -7.13
CA ALA A 92 4.93 13.01 -7.71
C ALA A 92 5.91 12.13 -8.50
N MET A 93 6.26 10.95 -7.99
CA MET A 93 7.14 10.00 -8.69
C MET A 93 6.46 9.40 -9.93
N VAL A 94 5.20 9.00 -9.82
CA VAL A 94 4.42 8.48 -10.96
C VAL A 94 4.30 9.51 -12.08
N ALA A 95 4.13 10.80 -11.75
CA ALA A 95 4.00 11.87 -12.73
C ALA A 95 5.25 12.10 -13.60
N VAL A 96 6.43 11.64 -13.16
CA VAL A 96 7.70 11.82 -13.90
C VAL A 96 8.28 10.51 -14.44
N CYS A 97 7.66 9.37 -14.11
CA CYS A 97 8.11 8.03 -14.48
C CYS A 97 7.10 7.34 -15.42
N ASP A 98 6.96 7.87 -16.64
CA ASP A 98 6.01 7.35 -17.63
C ASP A 98 6.24 5.86 -17.94
N GLY A 99 5.16 5.08 -17.85
CA GLY A 99 5.19 3.63 -18.08
C GLY A 99 5.85 2.79 -16.98
N MET A 100 6.44 3.41 -15.96
CA MET A 100 7.14 2.76 -14.84
C MET A 100 6.40 2.97 -13.51
N TYR A 101 5.07 2.84 -13.54
CA TYR A 101 4.21 3.19 -12.40
C TYR A 101 4.38 2.25 -11.20
N LEU A 102 4.68 0.97 -11.46
CA LEU A 102 4.96 -0.01 -10.42
C LEU A 102 6.26 0.36 -9.70
N GLU A 103 7.33 0.57 -10.46
CA GLU A 103 8.66 0.93 -9.96
C GLU A 103 8.63 2.26 -9.23
N ALA A 104 7.93 3.26 -9.75
CA ALA A 104 7.75 4.56 -9.10
C ALA A 104 7.04 4.42 -7.74
N SER A 105 6.02 3.57 -7.66
CA SER A 105 5.30 3.32 -6.40
C SER A 105 6.15 2.56 -5.40
N VAL A 106 6.93 1.58 -5.85
CA VAL A 106 7.92 0.85 -5.03
C VAL A 106 8.99 1.80 -4.49
N ALA A 107 9.55 2.65 -5.35
CA ALA A 107 10.57 3.62 -4.98
C ALA A 107 10.07 4.60 -3.91
N ALA A 108 8.83 5.06 -4.00
CA ALA A 108 8.23 5.95 -3.01
C ALA A 108 8.14 5.29 -1.61
N CYS A 109 7.63 4.06 -1.54
CA CYS A 109 7.54 3.28 -0.29
C CYS A 109 8.93 3.02 0.29
N ALA A 110 9.87 2.52 -0.53
CA ALA A 110 11.24 2.24 -0.10
C ALA A 110 11.96 3.51 0.41
N LEU A 111 11.79 4.63 -0.28
CA LEU A 111 12.40 5.91 0.12
C LEU A 111 11.90 6.36 1.49
N VAL A 112 10.58 6.34 1.73
CA VAL A 112 10.01 6.70 3.05
C VAL A 112 10.50 5.75 4.13
N GLY A 113 10.54 4.45 3.86
CA GLY A 113 11.05 3.44 4.78
C GLY A 113 12.51 3.72 5.19
N VAL A 114 13.41 3.82 4.21
CA VAL A 114 14.85 4.08 4.44
C VAL A 114 15.08 5.42 5.14
N CYS A 115 14.36 6.49 4.73
CA CYS A 115 14.47 7.79 5.39
C CYS A 115 14.02 7.73 6.85
N SER A 116 13.00 6.94 7.19
CA SER A 116 12.55 6.79 8.56
C SER A 116 13.55 6.04 9.44
N GLU A 117 14.19 4.99 8.91
CA GLU A 117 15.29 4.29 9.58
C GLU A 117 16.46 5.24 9.85
N GLY A 118 16.82 6.07 8.86
CA GLY A 118 17.82 7.12 9.02
C GLY A 118 17.45 8.13 10.10
N ALA A 119 16.21 8.61 10.12
CA ALA A 119 15.72 9.57 11.10
C ALA A 119 15.80 9.03 12.54
N LYS A 120 15.52 7.74 12.75
CA LYS A 120 15.66 7.08 14.06
C LYS A 120 17.08 7.13 14.62
N ASN A 121 18.08 7.04 13.74
CA ASN A 121 19.49 7.03 14.15
C ASN A 121 20.04 8.44 14.42
N THR A 122 19.28 9.49 14.14
CA THR A 122 19.68 10.90 14.34
C THR A 122 18.95 11.60 15.50
N ALA A 123 18.01 10.91 16.15
CA ALA A 123 17.23 11.40 17.29
C ALA A 123 17.79 10.83 18.60
#